data_AF-A0A6I1R923-F1
#
_entry.id   AF-A0A6I1R923-F1
#
_cell.length_a   1.000
_cell.length_b   1.000
_cell.length_c   1.000
_cell.angle_alpha   90.00
_cell.angle_beta   90.00
_cell.angle_gamma   90.00
#
_symmetry.space_group_name_H-M   'P 1'
#
loop_
_entity.id
_entity.type
_entity.pdbx_description
1 polymer ?
#
loop_
_entity_poly.entity_id
_entity_poly.type
_entity_poly.pdbx_seq_one_letter_code
_entity_poly.pdbx_strand_id
1 'polypeptide(L)' 'MKGIIYRSYHIVGVAHLNEKSGYWLPRVRVLWTDAGREQKHELDGPPNRFRTKDEAEDYAVMMGENWIDKKNPVP' A
#
# COMPACT_ATOMS: atom_id res chain seq x y z
N MET A 1 -6.28 -4.17 8.47
CA MET A 1 -5.86 -2.92 7.81
C MET A 1 -4.67 -2.41 8.59
N LYS A 2 -3.59 -2.06 7.91
CA LYS A 2 -2.37 -1.55 8.52
C LYS A 2 -2.13 -0.12 8.02
N GLY A 3 -1.89 0.81 8.93
CA GLY A 3 -1.64 2.21 8.60
C GLY A 3 -0.34 2.67 9.25
N ILE A 4 0.54 3.33 8.48
CA ILE A 4 1.80 3.89 8.98
C ILE A 4 2.06 5.27 8.38
N ILE A 5 2.90 6.06 9.05
CA ILE A 5 3.47 7.29 8.49
C ILE A 5 4.90 6.98 8.04
N TYR A 6 5.21 7.27 6.78
CA TYR A 6 6.54 7.08 6.19
C TYR A 6 6.94 8.31 5.38
N ARG A 7 8.03 8.98 5.77
CA ARG A 7 8.57 10.19 5.08
C ARG A 7 7.52 11.29 4.82
N SER A 8 6.65 11.55 5.80
CA SER A 8 5.52 12.50 5.71
C SER A 8 4.37 12.09 4.78
N TYR A 9 4.34 10.84 4.32
CA TYR A 9 3.20 10.22 3.65
C TYR A 9 2.45 9.33 4.65
N HIS A 10 1.13 9.25 4.53
CA HIS A 10 0.30 8.29 5.24
C HIS A 10 0.01 7.11 4.32
N ILE A 11 0.55 5.94 4.68
CA ILE A 11 0.36 4.69 3.96
C ILE A 11 -0.74 3.89 4.65
N VAL A 12 -1.75 3.46 3.89
CA VAL A 12 -2.82 2.59 4.34
C VAL A 12 -2.83 1.32 3.50
N GLY A 13 -2.32 0.23 4.07
CA GLY A 13 -2.38 -1.11 3.51
C GLY A 13 -3.70 -1.81 3.86
N VAL A 14 -4.37 -2.31 2.84
CA VAL A 14 -5.58 -3.12 2.95
C VAL A 14 -5.42 -4.40 2.14
N ALA A 15 -6.20 -5.42 2.48
CA ALA A 15 -6.29 -6.63 1.70
C ALA A 15 -7.74 -7.05 1.49
N HIS A 16 -8.06 -7.45 0.27
CA HIS A 16 -9.39 -7.93 -0.12
C HIS A 16 -9.31 -9.39 -0.51
N LEU A 17 -10.18 -10.24 0.05
CA LEU A 17 -10.23 -11.64 -0.33
C LEU A 17 -10.79 -11.76 -1.75
N ASN A 18 -10.04 -12.41 -2.64
CA ASN A 18 -10.58 -12.86 -3.92
C ASN A 18 -11.26 -14.22 -3.70
N GLU A 19 -12.59 -14.21 -3.58
CA GLU A 19 -13.37 -15.43 -3.31
C GLU A 19 -13.21 -16.51 -4.40
N LYS A 20 -12.89 -16.13 -5.64
CA LYS A 20 -12.70 -17.10 -6.73
C LYS A 20 -11.42 -17.90 -6.57
N SER A 21 -10.34 -17.27 -6.08
CA SER A 21 -9.04 -17.92 -5.96
C SER A 21 -8.67 -18.29 -4.52
N GLY A 22 -9.38 -17.75 -3.53
CA GLY A 22 -9.10 -17.93 -2.11
C GLY A 22 -7.83 -17.20 -1.63
N TYR A 23 -7.28 -16.29 -2.45
CA TYR A 23 -6.10 -15.50 -2.10
C TYR A 23 -6.48 -14.07 -1.73
N TRP A 24 -5.69 -13.47 -0.86
CA TRP A 24 -5.81 -12.07 -0.49
C TRP A 24 -5.09 -11.18 -1.51
N LEU A 25 -5.80 -10.18 -1.99
CA LEU A 25 -5.30 -9.16 -2.91
C LEU A 25 -4.85 -7.94 -2.10
N PRO A 26 -3.54 -7.66 -2.03
CA PRO A 26 -3.03 -6.49 -1.33
C PRO A 26 -3.32 -5.22 -2.15
N ARG A 27 -3.71 -4.16 -1.46
CA ARG A 27 -3.88 -2.83 -2.04
C ARG A 27 -3.38 -1.79 -1.04
N VAL A 28 -2.68 -0.78 -1.53
CA VAL A 28 -2.20 0.31 -0.69
C VAL A 28 -2.71 1.64 -1.20
N ARG A 29 -3.10 2.51 -0.27
CA ARG A 29 -3.38 3.91 -0.51
C ARG A 29 -2.32 4.75 0.19
N VAL A 30 -1.63 5.57 -0.57
CA VAL A 30 -0.64 6.53 -0.08
C VAL A 30 -1.24 7.92 -0.17
N LEU A 31 -1.25 8.65 0.95
CA LEU A 31 -1.82 9.99 1.08
C LEU A 31 -0.73 10.97 1.50
N TRP A 32 -0.75 12.18 0.94
CA TRP A 32 0.15 13.26 1.37
C TRP A 32 -0.47 14.63 1.08
N THR A 33 0.10 15.69 1.64
CA THR A 33 -0.27 17.05 1.30
C THR A 33 0.81 17.65 0.41
N ASP A 34 0.40 18.26 -0.69
CA ASP A 34 1.27 19.00 -1.60
C ASP A 34 0.65 20.36 -1.92
N ALA A 35 1.40 21.43 -1.71
CA ALA A 35 0.94 22.82 -1.82
C ALA A 35 -0.43 23.10 -1.13
N GLY A 36 -0.64 22.52 0.06
CA GLY A 36 -1.88 22.68 0.84
C GLY A 36 -3.07 21.87 0.31
N ARG A 37 -2.88 20.99 -0.68
CA ARG A 37 -3.91 20.10 -1.21
C ARG A 37 -3.61 18.65 -0.86
N GLU A 38 -4.63 17.90 -0.46
CA GLU A 38 -4.50 16.46 -0.28
C GLU A 38 -4.29 15.78 -1.64
N GLN A 39 -3.33 14.88 -1.67
CA GLN A 39 -2.98 14.03 -2.79
C GLN A 39 -3.12 12.58 -2.36
N LYS A 40 -3.44 11.72 -3.33
CA LYS A 40 -3.52 10.29 -3.11
C LYS A 40 -2.95 9.51 -4.28
N HIS A 41 -2.37 8.35 -3.97
CA HIS A 41 -1.95 7.35 -4.93
C HIS A 41 -2.40 5.98 -4.44
N GLU A 42 -2.82 5.11 -5.35
CA GLU A 42 -3.24 3.75 -5.02
C GLU A 42 -2.49 2.75 -5.89
N LEU A 43 -2.09 1.64 -5.28
CA LEU A 43 -1.41 0.53 -5.95
C LEU A 43 -2.09 -0.77 -5.57
N ASP A 44 -2.37 -1.59 -6.58
CA ASP A 44 -2.78 -2.98 -6.39
C ASP A 44 -1.56 -3.88 -6.55
N GLY A 45 -1.40 -4.83 -5.63
CA GLY A 45 -0.31 -5.79 -5.70
C GLY A 45 -0.69 -7.05 -6.49
N PRO A 46 0.24 -8.02 -6.56
CA PRO A 46 0.06 -9.18 -7.41
C PRO A 46 -1.08 -10.09 -6.91
N PRO A 47 -1.91 -10.63 -7.82
CA PRO A 47 -2.94 -11.59 -7.44
C PRO A 47 -2.34 -12.96 -7.09
N ASN A 48 -3.13 -13.78 -6.40
CA ASN A 48 -2.85 -15.20 -6.17
C ASN A 48 -1.54 -15.52 -5.41
N ARG A 49 -1.03 -14.58 -4.61
CA ARG A 49 0.23 -14.74 -3.87
C ARG A 49 0.04 -14.97 -2.37
N PHE A 50 -0.91 -14.28 -1.74
CA PHE A 50 -1.02 -14.22 -0.27
C PHE A 50 -2.18 -15.08 0.22
N ARG A 51 -1.89 -15.99 1.15
CA ARG A 51 -2.88 -16.92 1.72
C ARG A 51 -3.56 -16.33 2.96
N THR A 52 -2.90 -15.39 3.63
CA THR A 52 -3.46 -14.71 4.79
C THR A 52 -3.67 -13.22 4.51
N LYS A 53 -4.62 -12.63 5.25
CA LYS A 53 -4.90 -11.20 5.20
C LYS A 53 -3.70 -10.39 5.68
N ASP A 54 -3.05 -10.85 6.74
CA ASP A 54 -1.96 -10.14 7.40
C ASP A 54 -0.72 -10.01 6.49
N GLU A 55 -0.32 -11.11 5.83
CA GLU A 55 0.78 -11.09 4.84
C GLU A 55 0.49 -10.14 3.67
N ALA A 56 -0.76 -10.10 3.20
CA ALA A 56 -1.16 -9.19 2.13
C ALA A 56 -1.12 -7.73 2.60
N GLU A 57 -1.56 -7.43 3.82
CA GLU A 57 -1.50 -6.08 4.37
C GLU A 57 -0.06 -5.61 4.62
N ASP A 58 0.83 -6.48 5.10
CA ASP A 58 2.27 -6.16 5.24
C ASP A 58 2.92 -5.88 3.88
N TYR A 59 2.62 -6.73 2.89
CA TYR A 59 3.09 -6.50 1.53
C TYR A 59 2.55 -5.18 0.95
N ALA A 60 1.29 -4.85 1.21
CA ALA A 60 0.70 -3.59 0.79
C ALA A 60 1.44 -2.38 1.37
N VAL A 61 1.77 -2.41 2.66
CA VAL A 61 2.57 -1.36 3.29
C VAL A 61 3.94 -1.23 2.62
N MET A 62 4.64 -2.35 2.42
CA MET A 62 5.94 -2.38 1.73
C MET A 62 5.87 -1.82 0.29
N MET A 63 4.77 -2.05 -0.44
CA MET A 63 4.56 -1.42 -1.76
C MET A 63 4.49 0.10 -1.65
N GLY A 64 3.80 0.62 -0.63
CA GLY A 64 3.69 2.05 -0.38
C GLY A 64 5.04 2.70 -0.10
N GLU A 65 5.85 2.09 0.76
CA GLU A 65 7.21 2.55 1.08
C GLU A 65 8.08 2.57 -0.18
N ASN A 66 8.10 1.47 -0.93
CA ASN A 66 8.86 1.36 -2.18
C ASN A 66 8.46 2.42 -3.22
N TRP A 67 7.17 2.76 -3.29
CA TRP A 67 6.70 3.81 -4.19
C TRP A 67 7.18 5.20 -3.74
N ILE A 68 7.12 5.49 -2.44
CA ILE A 68 7.62 6.75 -1.88
C ILE A 68 9.12 6.88 -2.11
N ASP A 69 9.90 5.83 -1.88
CA ASP A 69 11.34 5.84 -2.08
C ASP A 69 11.72 6.08 -3.55
N LYS A 70 10.96 5.52 -4.49
CA LYS A 70 11.14 5.79 -5.94
C LYS A 70 10.73 7.21 -6.33
N LYS A 71 9.68 7.76 -5.70
CA LYS A 71 9.21 9.13 -5.96
C LYS A 71 10.17 10.18 -5.41
N ASN A 72 10.75 9.92 -4.24
CA ASN A 72 11.65 10.80 -3.52
C ASN A 72 13.00 10.09 -3.29
N PRO A 73 13.78 9.83 -4.35
CA PRO A 73 15.09 9.23 -4.20
C PRO A 73 15.94 10.14 -3.30
N VAL A 74 16.56 9.55 -2.29
CA VAL A 74 17.56 10.27 -1.50
C VAL A 74 18.76 10.51 -2.42
N PRO A 75 19.30 11.74 -2.48
CA PRO A 75 20.51 12.03 -3.25
C PRO A 75 21.71 11.18 -2.82
#